data_AF-A0A1R1LDN3-F1
#
_entry.id   AF-A0A1R1LDN3-F1
#
_cell.length_a   1.000
_cell.length_b   1.000
_cell.length_c   1.000
_cell.angle_alpha   90.00
_cell.angle_beta   90.00
_cell.angle_gamma   90.00
#
_symmetry.space_group_name_H-M   'P 1'
#
loop_
_entity.id
_entity.type
_entity.pdbx_description
1 polymer ?
#
loop_
_entity_poly.entity_id
_entity_poly.type
_entity_poly.pdbx_seq_one_letter_code
_entity_poly.pdbx_strand_id
1 'polypeptide(L)'
;MIRHPLGSVQVFPDRQGGHINNEHMRHESPPPSYEEAVSGSNTEQAPPPYYRTEAHGSYKLHKETEDLVKAHDKLASDDAIRTDFSSVFDKNVTISGAYNYNPKAVIEEAYTQSATCRRLTNHAFSREDNPKISITSEGVFSPSANLAEKTVRLPGDKSWVKNHAYLSTQGMRDMSLERGVIHEVVHALTGLGDPDPDYADDCPGPVSHYTNLILKEMGRNEPFRVSYAIPDR
;
A
#
# COMPACT_ATOMS: atom_id res chain seq x y z
N MET A 1 45.59 27.98 -22.25
CA MET A 1 45.04 29.35 -22.12
C MET A 1 43.64 29.20 -21.51
N ILE A 2 43.46 29.54 -20.23
CA ILE A 2 42.87 30.82 -19.74
C ILE A 2 41.34 30.81 -19.96
N ARG A 3 40.41 31.00 -19.02
CA ARG A 3 40.38 31.39 -17.59
C ARG A 3 38.94 31.17 -17.06
N HIS A 4 38.78 30.97 -15.74
CA HIS A 4 37.54 31.22 -14.99
C HIS A 4 37.14 32.71 -14.99
N PRO A 5 35.89 33.05 -14.63
CA PRO A 5 35.61 33.57 -13.27
C PRO A 5 34.31 32.96 -12.68
N LEU A 6 34.12 32.68 -11.37
CA LEU A 6 34.22 33.45 -10.10
C LEU A 6 33.25 34.64 -9.97
N GLY A 7 32.39 34.56 -8.95
CA GLY A 7 31.57 35.63 -8.35
C GLY A 7 30.09 35.19 -8.21
N SER A 8 29.41 35.31 -7.08
CA SER A 8 29.72 35.94 -5.79
C SER A 8 28.68 35.53 -4.74
N VAL A 9 29.16 35.39 -3.51
CA VAL A 9 28.41 35.29 -2.24
C VAL A 9 27.65 36.58 -1.95
N GLN A 10 26.47 36.50 -1.33
CA GLN A 10 25.95 37.58 -0.49
C GLN A 10 25.29 37.05 0.79
N VAL A 11 25.71 37.66 1.89
CA VAL A 11 25.41 37.41 3.31
C VAL A 11 24.44 38.49 3.80
N PHE A 12 23.49 38.05 4.65
CA PHE A 12 22.55 38.69 5.61
C PHE A 12 22.47 40.23 5.80
N PRO A 13 21.35 40.71 6.36
CA PRO A 13 21.38 40.98 7.81
C PRO A 13 20.14 40.54 8.61
N ASP A 14 20.41 40.25 9.89
CA ASP A 14 19.48 40.16 11.01
C ASP A 14 18.57 41.38 11.18
N ARG A 15 17.38 41.16 11.74
CA ARG A 15 16.83 42.05 12.77
C ARG A 15 15.88 41.33 13.74
N GLN A 16 16.20 41.55 15.01
CA GLN A 16 15.55 41.06 16.23
C GLN A 16 14.15 41.65 16.47
N GLY A 17 13.38 40.93 17.30
CA GLY A 17 12.71 41.55 18.46
C GLY A 17 11.19 41.45 18.50
N GLY A 18 10.66 40.70 19.48
CA GLY A 18 9.26 40.76 19.87
C GLY A 18 8.82 39.65 20.83
N HIS A 19 9.17 39.76 22.11
CA HIS A 19 8.54 39.02 23.21
C HIS A 19 7.13 39.57 23.51
N ILE A 20 6.13 38.70 23.75
CA ILE A 20 5.14 38.83 24.84
C ILE A 20 4.39 37.49 25.11
N ASN A 21 4.71 36.93 26.27
CA ASN A 21 3.91 36.25 27.32
C ASN A 21 2.57 35.50 27.08
N ASN A 22 2.57 34.34 27.75
CA ASN A 22 1.61 33.75 28.70
C ASN A 22 0.30 33.09 28.26
N GLU A 23 0.25 31.81 28.67
CA GLU A 23 -0.82 31.14 29.42
C GLU A 23 -2.23 31.18 28.84
N HIS A 24 -2.71 30.02 28.39
CA HIS A 24 -3.96 29.45 28.92
C HIS A 24 -3.96 27.94 28.76
N MET A 25 -3.88 27.24 29.89
CA MET A 25 -4.37 25.88 30.03
C MET A 25 -5.85 25.86 29.68
N ARG A 26 -6.26 24.98 28.76
CA ARG A 26 -7.60 24.40 28.76
C ARG A 26 -7.47 22.90 28.56
N HIS A 27 -7.81 22.19 29.64
CA HIS A 27 -8.17 20.79 29.65
C HIS A 27 -9.32 20.57 28.67
N GLU A 28 -9.12 19.73 27.67
CA GLU A 28 -10.21 19.07 26.95
C GLU A 28 -10.21 17.59 27.35
N SER A 29 -11.37 17.17 27.83
CA SER A 29 -11.65 15.87 28.45
C SER A 29 -11.42 14.69 27.50
N PRO A 30 -11.01 13.52 28.01
CA PRO A 30 -10.90 12.31 27.20
C PRO A 30 -12.28 11.81 26.76
N PRO A 31 -12.42 11.22 25.55
CA PRO A 31 -13.65 10.56 25.14
C PRO A 31 -13.91 9.29 25.98
N PRO A 32 -15.18 8.90 26.18
CA PRO A 32 -15.55 7.87 27.15
C PRO A 32 -15.11 6.46 26.72
N SER A 33 -14.61 5.73 27.71
CA SER A 33 -14.35 4.29 27.68
C SER A 33 -15.63 3.49 27.50
N TYR A 34 -15.65 2.57 26.54
CA TYR A 34 -16.68 1.55 26.41
C TYR A 34 -16.17 0.24 27.03
N GLU A 35 -16.64 -0.08 28.23
CA GLU A 35 -16.62 -1.44 28.77
C GLU A 35 -17.87 -2.21 28.31
N GLU A 36 -17.60 -3.45 27.90
CA GLU A 36 -18.42 -4.68 27.91
C GLU A 36 -19.89 -4.67 27.44
N ALA A 37 -20.12 -5.42 26.36
CA ALA A 37 -21.27 -6.31 26.26
C ALA A 37 -20.81 -7.70 25.77
N VAL A 38 -20.99 -8.70 26.63
CA VAL A 38 -20.77 -10.13 26.39
C VAL A 38 -21.95 -10.72 25.60
N SER A 39 -21.67 -11.79 24.84
CA SER A 39 -22.55 -12.96 24.55
C SER A 39 -22.94 -13.22 23.09
N GLY A 40 -22.18 -14.12 22.45
CA GLY A 40 -22.69 -15.27 21.67
C GLY A 40 -23.39 -15.04 20.33
N SER A 41 -22.78 -15.53 19.24
CA SER A 41 -23.28 -16.69 18.46
C SER A 41 -22.51 -16.84 17.14
N ASN A 42 -22.23 -18.09 16.77
CA ASN A 42 -21.68 -18.48 15.47
C ASN A 42 -22.63 -18.03 14.35
N THR A 43 -22.17 -17.14 13.48
CA THR A 43 -22.79 -16.89 12.18
C THR A 43 -21.70 -16.72 11.14
N GLU A 44 -21.82 -17.44 10.02
CA GLU A 44 -21.06 -17.23 8.78
C GLU A 44 -20.80 -15.73 8.56
N GLN A 45 -19.53 -15.34 8.64
CA GLN A 45 -19.12 -13.97 8.42
C GLN A 45 -19.29 -13.65 6.92
N ALA A 46 -20.37 -12.94 6.62
CA ALA A 46 -20.52 -12.27 5.33
C ALA A 46 -19.32 -11.34 5.09
N PRO A 47 -18.85 -11.18 3.83
CA PRO A 47 -17.77 -10.26 3.52
C PRO A 47 -18.14 -8.83 3.97
N PRO A 48 -17.17 -8.05 4.48
CA PRO A 48 -17.46 -6.80 5.17
C PRO A 48 -18.08 -5.75 4.25
N PRO A 49 -19.00 -4.90 4.77
CA PRO A 49 -19.80 -4.00 3.95
C PRO A 49 -19.01 -2.70 3.68
N TYR A 50 -18.27 -2.64 2.57
CA TYR A 50 -17.53 -1.43 2.19
C TYR A 50 -18.00 -0.86 0.86
N TYR A 51 -19.27 -0.47 0.80
CA TYR A 51 -19.81 0.34 -0.30
C TYR A 51 -20.70 1.46 0.25
N ARG A 52 -20.12 2.52 0.81
CA ARG A 52 -20.81 3.81 0.88
C ARG A 52 -19.86 5.00 0.88
N THR A 53 -20.21 5.93 0.00
CA THR A 53 -19.50 7.11 -0.51
C THR A 53 -19.83 8.35 0.30
N GLU A 54 -18.92 9.35 0.38
CA GLU A 54 -19.11 10.75 -0.07
C GLU A 54 -17.79 11.56 0.00
N ALA A 55 -17.71 12.60 -0.84
CA ALA A 55 -16.66 13.60 -1.07
C ALA A 55 -15.45 13.20 -1.95
N HIS A 56 -15.45 13.72 -3.20
CA HIS A 56 -14.46 13.60 -4.29
C HIS A 56 -13.95 12.19 -4.63
N GLY A 57 -14.58 11.58 -5.65
CA GLY A 57 -14.27 10.24 -6.14
C GLY A 57 -14.94 9.18 -5.26
N SER A 58 -16.15 8.76 -5.61
CA SER A 58 -16.78 7.62 -4.96
C SER A 58 -15.93 6.38 -5.17
N TYR A 59 -15.43 5.77 -4.10
CA TYR A 59 -14.81 4.45 -4.20
C TYR A 59 -15.86 3.43 -4.64
N LYS A 60 -15.72 2.95 -5.88
CA LYS A 60 -16.60 1.95 -6.47
C LYS A 60 -15.73 0.97 -7.25
N LEU A 61 -16.09 -0.31 -7.15
CA LEU A 61 -15.51 -1.30 -8.03
C LEU A 61 -16.35 -1.40 -9.30
N HIS A 62 -15.68 -1.49 -10.45
CA HIS A 62 -16.31 -1.98 -11.66
C HIS A 62 -16.74 -3.43 -11.44
N LYS A 63 -17.82 -3.87 -12.11
CA LYS A 63 -18.40 -5.20 -11.89
C LYS A 63 -17.38 -6.32 -12.09
N GLU A 64 -16.54 -6.20 -13.13
CA GLU A 64 -15.50 -7.19 -13.41
C GLU A 64 -14.45 -7.26 -12.30
N THR A 65 -14.04 -6.11 -11.77
CA THR A 65 -13.12 -6.07 -10.62
C THR A 65 -13.75 -6.72 -9.39
N GLU A 66 -15.03 -6.42 -9.13
CA GLU A 66 -15.77 -7.02 -8.01
C GLU A 66 -15.87 -8.54 -8.16
N ASP A 67 -16.16 -9.04 -9.36
CA ASP A 67 -16.26 -10.47 -9.64
C ASP A 67 -14.90 -11.18 -9.47
N LEU A 68 -13.80 -10.55 -9.91
CA LEU A 68 -12.43 -11.06 -9.71
C LEU A 68 -12.05 -11.12 -8.23
N VAL A 69 -12.30 -10.05 -7.48
CA VAL A 69 -12.02 -9.99 -6.03
C VAL A 69 -12.84 -11.05 -5.30
N LYS A 70 -14.14 -11.17 -5.58
CA LYS A 70 -15.00 -12.19 -4.96
C LYS A 70 -14.56 -13.61 -5.32
N ALA A 71 -14.17 -13.86 -6.57
CA ALA A 71 -13.69 -15.17 -6.98
C ALA A 71 -12.40 -15.54 -6.24
N HIS A 72 -11.48 -14.59 -6.09
CA HIS A 72 -10.23 -14.80 -5.36
C HIS A 72 -10.46 -14.98 -3.85
N ASP A 73 -11.31 -14.15 -3.23
CA ASP A 73 -11.63 -14.22 -1.80
C ASP A 73 -12.28 -15.55 -1.39
N LYS A 74 -13.06 -16.18 -2.28
CA LYS A 74 -13.60 -17.53 -2.05
C LYS A 74 -12.52 -18.60 -1.90
N LEU A 75 -11.36 -18.40 -2.53
CA LEU A 75 -10.23 -19.31 -2.48
C LEU A 75 -9.29 -18.95 -1.31
N ALA A 76 -9.02 -17.66 -1.14
CA ALA A 76 -8.16 -17.12 -0.11
C ALA A 76 -8.96 -16.73 1.14
N SER A 77 -9.35 -17.73 1.94
CA SER A 77 -10.16 -17.53 3.16
C SER A 77 -9.38 -17.65 4.46
N ASP A 78 -8.20 -18.28 4.46
CA ASP A 78 -7.37 -18.50 5.67
C ASP A 78 -6.67 -17.20 6.10
N ASP A 79 -7.26 -16.48 7.05
CA ASP A 79 -6.70 -15.25 7.62
C ASP A 79 -5.92 -15.50 8.93
N ALA A 80 -5.62 -16.75 9.29
CA ALA A 80 -4.90 -17.05 10.51
C ALA A 80 -3.46 -16.53 10.47
N ILE A 81 -2.98 -16.02 11.61
CA ILE A 81 -1.57 -15.68 11.80
C ILE A 81 -0.80 -16.99 11.94
N ARG A 82 0.17 -17.21 11.06
CA ARG A 82 1.09 -18.35 11.15
C ARG A 82 2.39 -17.92 11.85
N THR A 83 2.74 -18.60 12.94
CA THR A 83 3.94 -18.28 13.74
C THR A 83 5.26 -18.55 13.00
N ASP A 84 5.21 -19.35 11.93
CA ASP A 84 6.34 -19.67 11.07
C ASP A 84 6.44 -18.74 9.84
N PHE A 85 5.63 -17.67 9.77
CA PHE A 85 5.56 -16.80 8.59
C PHE A 85 6.93 -16.35 8.11
N SER A 86 7.81 -15.80 8.97
CA SER A 86 9.14 -15.36 8.54
C SER A 86 9.97 -16.50 7.94
N SER A 87 9.87 -17.71 8.49
CA SER A 87 10.58 -18.88 7.95
C SER A 87 10.00 -19.34 6.60
N VAL A 88 8.67 -19.34 6.47
CA VAL A 88 7.97 -19.66 5.22
C VAL A 88 8.28 -18.59 4.17
N PHE A 89 8.28 -17.33 4.56
CA PHE A 89 8.61 -16.20 3.72
C PHE A 89 10.06 -16.29 3.23
N ASP A 90 11.04 -16.49 4.11
CA ASP A 90 12.45 -16.62 3.71
C ASP A 90 12.71 -17.84 2.82
N LYS A 91 11.93 -18.91 3.00
CA LYS A 91 11.99 -20.09 2.11
C LYS A 91 11.45 -19.76 0.71
N ASN A 92 10.41 -18.94 0.61
CA ASN A 92 9.62 -18.75 -0.61
C ASN A 92 9.91 -17.42 -1.31
N VAL A 93 10.54 -16.46 -0.64
CA VAL A 93 10.79 -15.11 -1.15
C VAL A 93 12.28 -14.83 -1.17
N THR A 94 12.79 -14.50 -2.34
CA THR A 94 14.17 -14.02 -2.51
C THR A 94 14.15 -12.52 -2.71
N ILE A 95 14.82 -11.76 -1.84
CA ILE A 95 14.99 -10.32 -1.99
C ILE A 95 16.44 -10.05 -2.41
N SER A 96 16.63 -9.39 -3.56
CA SER A 96 17.95 -9.03 -4.06
C SER A 96 18.00 -7.58 -4.49
N GLY A 97 19.19 -6.98 -4.38
CA GLY A 97 19.43 -5.59 -4.74
C GLY A 97 19.63 -4.64 -3.56
N ALA A 98 19.91 -3.38 -3.88
CA ALA A 98 20.14 -2.32 -2.91
C ALA A 98 18.85 -1.49 -2.72
N TYR A 99 18.36 -1.47 -1.48
CA TYR A 99 17.19 -0.72 -1.06
C TYR A 99 17.54 0.16 0.14
N ASN A 100 17.09 1.41 0.11
CA ASN A 100 17.19 2.38 1.21
C ASN A 100 16.05 2.21 2.22
N TYR A 101 15.24 1.16 2.04
CA TYR A 101 14.18 0.70 2.91
C TYR A 101 14.29 -0.82 3.05
N ASN A 102 13.48 -1.40 3.94
CA ASN A 102 13.44 -2.85 4.15
C ASN A 102 12.12 -3.42 3.59
N PRO A 103 12.09 -3.92 2.33
CA PRO A 103 10.87 -4.50 1.75
C PRO A 103 10.31 -5.65 2.59
N LYS A 104 11.19 -6.48 3.18
CA LYS A 104 10.78 -7.58 4.06
C LYS A 104 10.00 -7.06 5.27
N ALA A 105 10.50 -6.02 5.93
CA ALA A 105 9.83 -5.46 7.11
C ALA A 105 8.43 -4.93 6.78
N VAL A 106 8.26 -4.26 5.63
CA VAL A 106 6.93 -3.79 5.16
C VAL A 106 5.97 -4.97 4.96
N ILE A 107 6.45 -6.06 4.36
CA ILE A 107 5.63 -7.25 4.09
C ILE A 107 5.32 -8.02 5.38
N GLU A 108 6.28 -8.16 6.29
CA GLU A 108 6.08 -8.77 7.61
C GLU A 108 5.09 -7.96 8.46
N GLU A 109 5.17 -6.64 8.42
CA GLU A 109 4.20 -5.76 9.07
C GLU A 109 2.80 -5.93 8.47
N ALA A 110 2.70 -5.96 7.14
CA ALA A 110 1.44 -6.20 6.44
C ALA A 110 0.82 -7.55 6.83
N TYR A 111 1.59 -8.63 6.83
CA TYR A 111 1.11 -9.94 7.26
C TYR A 111 0.61 -9.92 8.71
N THR A 112 1.34 -9.24 9.60
CA THR A 112 0.98 -9.16 11.02
C THR A 112 -0.30 -8.37 11.25
N GLN A 113 -0.49 -7.24 10.55
CA GLN A 113 -1.58 -6.30 10.83
C GLN A 113 -2.80 -6.46 9.91
N SER A 114 -2.65 -7.02 8.70
CA SER A 114 -3.71 -7.13 7.71
C SER A 114 -4.23 -8.56 7.55
N ALA A 115 -5.50 -8.77 7.92
CA ALA A 115 -6.21 -10.03 7.65
C ALA A 115 -6.29 -10.31 6.15
N THR A 116 -6.48 -9.27 5.33
CA THR A 116 -6.43 -9.38 3.88
C THR A 116 -5.06 -9.89 3.41
N CYS A 117 -3.96 -9.30 3.88
CA CYS A 117 -2.61 -9.74 3.54
C CYS A 117 -2.38 -11.22 3.92
N ARG A 118 -2.84 -11.65 5.10
CA ARG A 118 -2.74 -13.05 5.53
C ARG A 118 -3.48 -14.00 4.60
N ARG A 119 -4.73 -13.69 4.24
CA ARG A 119 -5.52 -14.51 3.30
C ARG A 119 -4.79 -14.72 1.99
N LEU A 120 -4.31 -13.64 1.37
CA LEU A 120 -3.61 -13.71 0.09
C LEU A 120 -2.31 -14.52 0.21
N THR A 121 -1.55 -14.28 1.28
CA THR A 121 -0.26 -14.93 1.54
C THR A 121 -0.42 -16.43 1.83
N ASN A 122 -1.32 -16.78 2.75
CA ASN A 122 -1.58 -18.17 3.16
C ASN A 122 -2.10 -18.98 1.96
N HIS A 123 -2.96 -18.38 1.14
CA HIS A 123 -3.41 -18.99 -0.11
C HIS A 123 -2.25 -19.19 -1.09
N ALA A 124 -1.48 -18.15 -1.39
CA ALA A 124 -0.35 -18.22 -2.32
C ALA A 124 0.67 -19.31 -1.92
N PHE A 125 0.94 -19.42 -0.61
CA PHE A 125 1.92 -20.35 -0.08
C PHE A 125 1.42 -21.79 0.11
N SER A 126 0.11 -22.03 0.01
CA SER A 126 -0.47 -23.38 0.11
C SER A 126 -0.66 -24.09 -1.24
N ARG A 127 -0.64 -23.35 -2.36
CA ARG A 127 -0.99 -23.87 -3.69
C ARG A 127 0.14 -24.59 -4.43
N GLU A 128 1.39 -24.35 -4.05
CA GLU A 128 2.56 -24.84 -4.78
C GLU A 128 3.49 -25.56 -3.82
N ASP A 129 4.16 -26.63 -4.27
CA ASP A 129 5.10 -27.37 -3.44
C ASP A 129 6.37 -26.56 -3.07
N ASN A 130 6.54 -25.36 -3.64
CA ASN A 130 7.62 -24.42 -3.33
C ASN A 130 7.36 -23.06 -4.03
N PRO A 131 6.39 -22.25 -3.61
CA PRO A 131 6.08 -21.00 -4.28
C PRO A 131 7.29 -20.07 -4.21
N LYS A 132 7.77 -19.59 -5.35
CA LYS A 132 8.91 -18.67 -5.42
C LYS A 132 8.45 -17.30 -5.87
N ILE A 133 8.64 -16.31 -5.01
CA ILE A 133 8.50 -14.89 -5.34
C ILE A 133 9.90 -14.28 -5.31
N SER A 134 10.27 -13.56 -6.36
CA SER A 134 11.53 -12.83 -6.41
C SER A 134 11.25 -11.33 -6.32
N ILE A 135 11.88 -10.63 -5.39
CA ILE A 135 11.80 -9.17 -5.23
C ILE A 135 13.16 -8.59 -5.57
N THR A 136 13.28 -7.89 -6.71
CA THR A 136 14.57 -7.42 -7.23
C THR A 136 14.63 -5.92 -7.44
N SER A 137 15.79 -5.31 -7.15
CA SER A 137 16.02 -3.88 -7.36
C SER A 137 16.50 -3.60 -8.79
N GLU A 138 15.79 -4.08 -9.80
CA GLU A 138 16.19 -3.90 -11.20
C GLU A 138 15.64 -2.58 -11.76
N GLY A 139 16.21 -1.45 -11.33
CA GLY A 139 16.42 -0.21 -12.10
C GLY A 139 15.26 0.49 -12.83
N VAL A 140 14.02 0.02 -12.76
CA VAL A 140 12.86 0.70 -13.33
C VAL A 140 12.42 1.86 -12.43
N PHE A 141 11.87 2.91 -13.04
CA PHE A 141 11.33 4.05 -12.31
C PHE A 141 10.05 3.71 -11.56
N SER A 142 9.29 2.72 -12.05
CA SER A 142 8.05 2.26 -11.45
C SER A 142 8.17 0.82 -10.96
N PRO A 143 7.48 0.46 -9.86
CA PRO A 143 7.26 -0.93 -9.51
C PRO A 143 6.57 -1.70 -10.68
N SER A 144 6.89 -2.99 -10.84
CA SER A 144 6.18 -3.86 -11.80
C SER A 144 6.29 -5.34 -11.43
N ALA A 145 5.23 -6.09 -11.71
CA ALA A 145 5.18 -7.53 -11.49
C ALA A 145 5.16 -8.30 -12.81
N ASN A 146 6.06 -9.27 -12.95
CA ASN A 146 5.92 -10.33 -13.94
C ASN A 146 5.11 -11.47 -13.31
N LEU A 147 3.83 -11.56 -13.67
CA LEU A 147 2.90 -12.56 -13.14
C LEU A 147 3.31 -14.00 -13.50
N ALA A 148 3.92 -14.21 -14.67
CA ALA A 148 4.35 -15.53 -15.11
C ALA A 148 5.59 -16.02 -14.35
N GLU A 149 6.52 -15.10 -14.05
CA GLU A 149 7.77 -15.40 -13.34
C GLU A 149 7.68 -15.12 -11.83
N LYS A 150 6.51 -14.68 -11.33
CA LYS A 150 6.28 -14.22 -9.95
C LYS A 150 7.39 -13.31 -9.43
N THR A 151 7.83 -12.41 -10.30
CA THR A 151 8.93 -11.50 -10.02
C THR A 151 8.37 -10.10 -9.82
N VAL A 152 8.64 -9.53 -8.65
CA VAL A 152 8.35 -8.15 -8.27
C VAL A 152 9.61 -7.33 -8.46
N ARG A 153 9.53 -6.30 -9.29
CA ARG A 153 10.61 -5.34 -9.49
C ARG A 153 10.25 -4.07 -8.73
N LEU A 154 11.13 -3.67 -7.82
CA LEU A 154 10.96 -2.44 -7.06
C LEU A 154 12.06 -1.44 -7.44
N PRO A 155 11.77 -0.13 -7.46
CA PRO A 155 12.79 0.88 -7.63
C PRO A 155 13.86 0.76 -6.52
N GLY A 156 15.13 0.83 -6.92
CA GLY A 156 16.26 0.84 -5.98
C GLY A 156 16.54 2.25 -5.41
N ASP A 157 17.61 2.38 -4.63
CA ASP A 157 18.01 3.56 -3.83
C ASP A 157 17.92 4.94 -4.51
N LYS A 158 18.01 4.99 -5.84
CA LYS A 158 18.09 6.24 -6.63
C LYS A 158 16.89 6.46 -7.55
N SER A 159 15.97 5.50 -7.68
CA SER A 159 14.94 5.51 -8.73
C SER A 159 13.50 5.60 -8.22
N TRP A 160 13.25 5.64 -6.91
CA TRP A 160 11.94 6.08 -6.39
C TRP A 160 11.78 7.58 -6.62
N VAL A 161 11.61 7.96 -7.89
CA VAL A 161 11.42 9.34 -8.30
C VAL A 161 10.02 9.74 -7.83
N LYS A 162 9.95 10.91 -7.18
CA LYS A 162 8.79 11.57 -6.55
C LYS A 162 7.57 11.85 -7.48
N ASN A 163 7.34 11.07 -8.54
CA ASN A 163 6.36 11.38 -9.57
C ASN A 163 5.30 10.30 -9.82
N HIS A 164 5.20 9.27 -8.97
CA HIS A 164 4.09 8.31 -9.04
C HIS A 164 2.90 8.89 -8.32
N ALA A 165 2.13 9.75 -8.99
CA ALA A 165 0.88 10.23 -8.42
C ALA A 165 -0.21 9.16 -8.59
N TYR A 166 -1.25 9.20 -7.78
CA TYR A 166 -2.47 8.42 -7.99
C TYR A 166 -3.69 9.26 -7.66
N LEU A 167 -4.79 9.01 -8.35
CA LEU A 167 -6.08 9.62 -8.02
C LEU A 167 -6.69 8.89 -6.83
N SER A 168 -6.99 9.64 -5.77
CA SER A 168 -7.55 9.12 -4.53
C SER A 168 -8.93 9.70 -4.22
N THR A 169 -9.58 9.17 -3.18
CA THR A 169 -10.80 9.75 -2.58
C THR A 169 -10.61 11.17 -2.02
N GLN A 170 -9.40 11.70 -2.02
CA GLN A 170 -9.08 13.06 -1.57
C GLN A 170 -8.32 13.85 -2.65
N GLY A 171 -8.47 13.46 -3.92
CA GLY A 171 -7.76 14.05 -5.06
C GLY A 171 -6.40 13.40 -5.34
N MET A 172 -5.55 14.10 -6.09
CA MET A 172 -4.23 13.60 -6.47
C MET A 172 -3.30 13.48 -5.25
N ARG A 173 -2.63 12.34 -5.11
CA ARG A 173 -1.68 12.04 -4.04
C ARG A 173 -0.40 11.43 -4.61
N ASP A 174 0.71 11.61 -3.91
CA ASP A 174 1.94 10.89 -4.22
C ASP A 174 1.88 9.47 -3.66
N MET A 175 2.32 8.50 -4.45
CA MET A 175 2.42 7.11 -4.05
C MET A 175 3.56 6.95 -3.06
N SER A 176 3.22 6.48 -1.85
CA SER A 176 4.20 6.10 -0.86
C SER A 176 4.95 4.85 -1.34
N LEU A 177 6.15 4.69 -0.80
CA LEU A 177 6.96 3.51 -1.05
C LEU A 177 6.24 2.24 -0.55
N GLU A 178 5.68 2.28 0.66
CA GLU A 178 4.92 1.17 1.23
C GLU A 178 3.78 0.74 0.31
N ARG A 179 3.01 1.70 -0.23
CA ARG A 179 1.93 1.40 -1.17
C ARG A 179 2.42 0.66 -2.40
N GLY A 180 3.51 1.08 -3.02
CA GLY A 180 4.02 0.39 -4.21
C GLY A 180 4.59 -0.98 -3.89
N VAL A 181 5.27 -1.16 -2.76
CA VAL A 181 5.72 -2.49 -2.31
C VAL A 181 4.53 -3.42 -2.15
N ILE A 182 3.49 -2.98 -1.44
CA ILE A 182 2.28 -3.79 -1.23
C ILE A 182 1.57 -4.07 -2.56
N HIS A 183 1.47 -3.08 -3.45
CA HIS A 183 0.83 -3.25 -4.77
C HIS A 183 1.47 -4.37 -5.59
N GLU A 184 2.80 -4.37 -5.72
CA GLU A 184 3.49 -5.41 -6.48
C GLU A 184 3.49 -6.77 -5.79
N VAL A 185 3.58 -6.80 -4.46
CA VAL A 185 3.46 -8.06 -3.72
C VAL A 185 2.07 -8.67 -3.91
N VAL A 186 1.01 -7.84 -3.95
CA VAL A 186 -0.35 -8.32 -4.24
C VAL A 186 -0.44 -8.95 -5.63
N HIS A 187 0.20 -8.39 -6.65
CA HIS A 187 0.30 -9.04 -7.97
C HIS A 187 0.89 -10.45 -7.85
N ALA A 188 2.05 -10.58 -7.18
CA ALA A 188 2.73 -11.87 -7.05
C ALA A 188 1.96 -12.90 -6.21
N LEU A 189 1.24 -12.46 -5.18
CA LEU A 189 0.44 -13.34 -4.32
C LEU A 189 -0.85 -13.83 -5.00
N THR A 190 -1.49 -12.98 -5.79
CA THR A 190 -2.81 -13.27 -6.36
C THR A 190 -2.78 -13.77 -7.79
N GLY A 191 -1.73 -13.43 -8.54
CA GLY A 191 -1.66 -13.62 -9.98
C GLY A 191 -2.65 -12.74 -10.76
N LEU A 192 -3.28 -11.76 -10.11
CA LEU A 192 -4.22 -10.84 -10.75
C LEU A 192 -3.46 -9.71 -11.43
N GLY A 193 -3.99 -9.27 -12.57
CA GLY A 193 -3.54 -8.07 -13.27
C GLY A 193 -4.19 -6.80 -12.73
N ASP A 194 -3.70 -5.68 -13.23
CA ASP A 194 -4.36 -4.38 -13.16
C ASP A 194 -5.65 -4.37 -14.01
N PRO A 195 -6.53 -3.36 -13.83
CA PRO A 195 -7.79 -3.35 -14.55
C PRO A 195 -7.56 -3.23 -16.06
N ASP A 196 -8.54 -3.69 -16.84
CA ASP A 196 -8.54 -3.46 -18.28
C ASP A 196 -8.49 -1.94 -18.57
N PRO A 197 -7.67 -1.49 -19.54
CA PRO A 197 -7.62 -0.09 -19.96
C PRO A 197 -9.00 0.53 -20.21
N ASP A 198 -9.97 -0.24 -20.70
CA ASP A 198 -11.33 0.24 -21.02
C ASP A 198 -12.11 0.74 -19.79
N TYR A 199 -11.72 0.36 -18.58
CA TYR A 199 -12.35 0.82 -17.32
C TYR A 199 -11.33 1.24 -16.25
N ALA A 200 -10.07 1.43 -16.62
CA ALA A 200 -9.00 1.84 -15.71
C ALA A 200 -9.21 3.26 -15.16
N ASP A 201 -9.94 4.12 -15.87
CA ASP A 201 -10.28 5.48 -15.43
C ASP A 201 -11.33 5.51 -14.30
N ASP A 202 -12.25 4.54 -14.30
CA ASP A 202 -13.43 4.54 -13.42
C ASP A 202 -13.28 3.63 -12.19
N CYS A 203 -12.19 2.85 -12.12
CA CYS A 203 -11.96 1.95 -10.99
C CYS A 203 -10.48 1.69 -10.73
N PRO A 204 -10.13 1.28 -9.50
CA PRO A 204 -8.73 1.03 -9.15
C PRO A 204 -8.22 -0.34 -9.63
N GLY A 205 -9.12 -1.25 -10.01
CA GLY A 205 -8.83 -2.66 -10.28
C GLY A 205 -8.59 -3.50 -9.02
N PRO A 206 -8.46 -4.84 -9.16
CA PRO A 206 -8.45 -5.76 -8.02
C PRO A 206 -7.19 -5.64 -7.17
N VAL A 207 -6.04 -5.40 -7.78
CA VAL A 207 -4.75 -5.30 -7.09
C VAL A 207 -4.70 -4.02 -6.24
N SER A 208 -5.07 -2.88 -6.82
CA SER A 208 -5.18 -1.63 -6.05
C SER A 208 -6.28 -1.70 -4.99
N HIS A 209 -7.38 -2.45 -5.22
CA HIS A 209 -8.41 -2.68 -4.21
C HIS A 209 -7.84 -3.39 -2.99
N TYR A 210 -7.14 -4.52 -3.18
CA TYR A 210 -6.47 -5.22 -2.08
C TYR A 210 -5.39 -4.34 -1.42
N THR A 211 -4.64 -3.57 -2.20
CA THR A 211 -3.64 -2.63 -1.68
C THR A 211 -4.27 -1.61 -0.72
N ASN A 212 -5.41 -1.02 -1.10
CA ASN A 212 -6.15 -0.08 -0.25
C ASN A 212 -6.59 -0.73 1.07
N LEU A 213 -7.10 -1.97 1.01
CA LEU A 213 -7.54 -2.70 2.21
C LEU A 213 -6.36 -3.01 3.13
N ILE A 214 -5.26 -3.53 2.58
CA ILE A 214 -4.06 -3.89 3.35
C ILE A 214 -3.50 -2.66 4.07
N LEU A 215 -3.32 -1.54 3.36
CA LEU A 215 -2.80 -0.31 3.97
C LEU A 215 -3.73 0.22 5.07
N LYS A 216 -5.06 0.17 4.86
CA LYS A 216 -6.03 0.54 5.89
C LYS A 216 -5.95 -0.34 7.13
N GLU A 217 -5.84 -1.65 6.93
CA GLU A 217 -5.74 -2.63 8.03
C GLU A 217 -4.42 -2.49 8.79
N MET A 218 -3.34 -2.05 8.12
CA MET A 218 -2.06 -1.64 8.74
C MET A 218 -2.14 -0.26 9.44
N GLY A 219 -3.33 0.34 9.53
CA GLY A 219 -3.52 1.66 10.16
C GLY A 219 -2.91 2.83 9.38
N ARG A 220 -2.54 2.65 8.11
CA ARG A 220 -1.98 3.73 7.29
C ARG A 220 -3.07 4.72 6.91
N ASN A 221 -2.84 6.01 7.19
CA ASN A 221 -3.76 7.09 6.84
C ASN A 221 -3.56 7.55 5.38
N GLU A 222 -3.53 6.60 4.46
CA GLU A 222 -3.45 6.89 3.03
C GLU A 222 -4.84 6.80 2.39
N PRO A 223 -5.29 7.83 1.65
CA PRO A 223 -6.54 7.79 0.91
C PRO A 223 -6.60 6.60 -0.06
N PHE A 224 -7.79 6.07 -0.30
CA PHE A 224 -7.96 4.96 -1.24
C PHE A 224 -7.69 5.45 -2.65
N ARG A 225 -6.91 4.69 -3.42
CA ARG A 225 -6.84 4.85 -4.87
C ARG A 225 -8.21 4.52 -5.45
N VAL A 226 -8.78 5.43 -6.22
CA VAL A 226 -10.13 5.28 -6.81
C VAL A 226 -10.10 4.95 -8.29
N SER A 227 -8.99 5.22 -8.95
CA SER A 227 -8.77 5.00 -10.37
C SER A 227 -7.36 4.46 -10.60
N TYR A 228 -7.21 3.52 -11.52
CA TYR A 228 -5.90 3.02 -11.89
C TYR A 228 -5.21 3.99 -12.84
N ALA A 229 -5.91 4.47 -13.85
CA ALA A 229 -5.37 5.52 -14.70
C ALA A 229 -5.27 6.85 -13.94
N ILE A 230 -4.32 7.67 -14.37
CA ILE A 230 -4.25 9.08 -13.96
C ILE A 230 -4.83 9.86 -15.14
N PRO A 231 -5.91 10.63 -14.96
CA PRO A 231 -6.43 11.48 -16.03
C PRO A 231 -5.31 12.37 -16.56
N ASP A 232 -5.21 12.53 -17.88
CA ASP A 232 -4.21 13.39 -18.51
C ASP A 232 -4.20 14.78 -17.83
N ARG A 233 -3.00 15.22 -17.43
CA ARG A 233 -2.75 16.53 -16.78
C ARG A 233 -2.84 17.68 -17.77
#